data_AF-A0AAW1WCU3-F1
#
_entry.id   AF-A0AAW1WCU3-F1
#
_cell.length_a   1.000
_cell.length_b   1.000
_cell.length_c   1.000
_cell.angle_alpha   90.00
_cell.angle_beta   90.00
_cell.angle_gamma   90.00
#
_symmetry.space_group_name_H-M   'P 1'
#
loop_
_entity.id
_entity.type
_entity.pdbx_description
1 polymer ?
#
loop_
_entity_poly.entity_id
_entity_poly.type
_entity_poly.pdbx_seq_one_letter_code
_entity_poly.pdbx_strand_id
1 'polypeptide(L)'
;MSEWIGTNLKKDGDHETWAFNLDGAVQMFKSYWEKSYWPLLEHPPKDMEIAVVRAENSDRWDPDVVQQLECLASREADGSEGKVSLHVLPKSGHWVHVDNPKGLLEIVAPKISSLATKP
;
A
#
# COMPACT_ATOMS: atom_id res chain seq x y z
N MET A 1 26.17 3.14 -4.36
CA MET A 1 25.29 2.21 -5.11
C MET A 1 25.80 0.77 -5.04
N SER A 2 27.09 0.51 -5.27
CA SER A 2 27.69 -0.84 -5.22
C SER A 2 27.64 -1.53 -3.85
N GLU A 3 27.81 -0.80 -2.74
CA GLU A 3 27.76 -1.38 -1.38
C GLU A 3 26.39 -1.96 -1.01
N TRP A 4 25.30 -1.41 -1.54
CA TRP A 4 23.93 -1.86 -1.25
C TRP A 4 23.53 -3.13 -2.03
N ILE A 5 24.17 -3.40 -3.17
CA ILE A 5 23.97 -4.67 -3.88
C ILE A 5 24.60 -5.82 -3.08
N GLY A 6 25.74 -5.57 -2.42
CA GLY A 6 26.41 -6.57 -1.59
C GLY A 6 25.58 -7.04 -0.39
N THR A 7 24.72 -6.20 0.18
CA THR A 7 23.82 -6.59 1.29
C THR A 7 22.73 -7.58 0.87
N ASN A 8 22.53 -7.76 -0.43
CA ASN A 8 21.55 -8.70 -1.00
C ASN A 8 22.19 -10.04 -1.39
N LEU A 9 23.47 -10.25 -1.08
CA LEU A 9 24.17 -11.50 -1.30
C LEU A 9 24.31 -12.28 0.02
N LYS A 10 24.23 -13.60 -0.06
CA LYS A 10 24.57 -14.51 1.03
C LYS A 10 25.67 -15.46 0.56
N LYS A 11 26.51 -15.90 1.50
CA LYS A 11 27.51 -16.93 1.23
C LYS A 11 26.84 -18.29 1.10
N ASP A 12 27.29 -19.06 0.11
CA ASP A 12 26.95 -20.44 -0.14
C ASP A 12 28.24 -21.21 -0.44
N GLY A 13 28.88 -21.71 0.62
CA GLY A 13 30.24 -22.24 0.57
C GLY A 13 31.26 -21.16 0.17
N ASP A 14 32.02 -21.44 -0.91
CA ASP A 14 33.03 -20.53 -1.48
C ASP A 14 32.44 -19.54 -2.49
N HIS A 15 31.13 -19.55 -2.71
CA HIS A 15 30.43 -18.70 -3.67
C HIS A 15 29.44 -17.77 -2.98
N GLU A 16 29.05 -16.72 -3.70
CA GLU A 16 27.99 -15.80 -3.29
C GLU A 16 26.74 -16.05 -4.14
N THR A 17 25.58 -16.03 -3.51
CA THR A 17 24.28 -16.16 -4.18
C THR A 17 23.32 -15.10 -3.68
N TRP A 18 22.24 -14.85 -4.42
CA TRP A 18 21.23 -13.88 -3.99
C TRP A 18 20.53 -14.35 -2.71
N ALA A 19 20.33 -13.42 -1.79
CA ALA A 19 19.55 -13.64 -0.57
C ALA A 19 18.05 -13.85 -0.85
N PHE A 20 17.60 -13.55 -2.08
CA PHE A 20 16.22 -13.69 -2.54
C PHE A 20 16.16 -14.41 -3.90
N ASN A 21 14.96 -14.88 -4.26
CA ASN A 21 14.72 -15.46 -5.58
C ASN A 21 14.65 -14.34 -6.65
N LEU A 22 15.65 -14.31 -7.53
CA LEU A 22 15.77 -13.28 -8.56
C LEU A 22 14.62 -13.34 -9.58
N ASP A 23 14.23 -14.54 -10.01
CA ASP A 23 13.10 -14.71 -10.93
C ASP A 23 11.79 -14.22 -10.30
N GLY A 24 11.61 -14.49 -9.01
CA GLY A 24 10.49 -13.98 -8.21
C GLY A 24 10.50 -12.45 -8.15
N ALA A 25 11.66 -11.83 -7.95
CA ALA A 25 11.79 -10.37 -7.97
C ALA A 25 11.41 -9.77 -9.33
N VAL A 26 11.85 -10.40 -10.43
CA VAL A 26 11.47 -9.99 -11.80
C VAL A 26 9.97 -10.14 -12.02
N GLN A 27 9.35 -11.22 -11.57
CA GLN A 27 7.90 -11.43 -11.67
C GLN A 27 7.11 -10.38 -10.88
N MET A 28 7.52 -10.07 -9.65
CA MET A 28 6.89 -9.02 -8.84
C MET A 28 7.02 -7.64 -9.50
N PHE A 29 8.19 -7.33 -10.06
CA PHE A 29 8.41 -6.08 -10.76
C PHE A 29 7.51 -5.94 -12.01
N LYS A 30 7.36 -7.00 -12.80
CA LYS A 30 6.42 -7.01 -13.93
C LYS A 30 4.98 -6.85 -13.48
N SER A 31 4.58 -7.58 -12.43
CA SER A 31 3.23 -7.47 -11.87
C SER A 31 2.91 -6.05 -11.38
N TYR A 32 3.89 -5.34 -10.79
CA TYR A 32 3.70 -3.95 -10.36
C TYR A 32 3.34 -3.03 -11.53
N TRP A 33 3.95 -3.23 -12.70
CA TRP A 33 3.67 -2.43 -13.90
C TRP A 33 2.39 -2.82 -14.63
N GLU A 34 2.04 -4.11 -14.61
CA GLU A 34 0.93 -4.63 -15.42
C GLU A 34 -0.42 -4.62 -14.68
N LYS A 35 -0.42 -4.62 -13.35
CA LYS A 35 -1.65 -4.74 -12.55
C LYS A 35 -2.18 -3.37 -12.16
N SER A 36 -3.47 -3.18 -12.40
CA SER A 36 -4.23 -2.03 -11.92
C SER A 36 -5.30 -2.50 -10.94
N TYR A 37 -5.31 -1.88 -9.76
CA TYR A 37 -6.35 -2.10 -8.74
C TYR A 37 -7.48 -1.07 -8.81
N TRP A 38 -7.48 -0.17 -9.80
CA TRP A 38 -8.55 0.80 -9.98
C TRP A 38 -9.95 0.18 -10.06
N PRO A 39 -10.18 -0.92 -10.80
CA PRO A 39 -11.51 -1.54 -10.84
C PRO A 39 -12.01 -1.98 -9.45
N LEU A 40 -11.09 -2.38 -8.56
CA LEU A 40 -11.43 -2.75 -7.18
C LEU A 40 -11.78 -1.52 -6.33
N LEU A 41 -11.11 -0.39 -6.55
CA LEU A 41 -11.39 0.86 -5.84
C LEU A 41 -12.67 1.54 -6.36
N GLU A 42 -12.96 1.40 -7.65
CA GLU A 42 -14.15 1.96 -8.30
C GLU A 42 -15.41 1.16 -7.97
N HIS A 43 -15.28 -0.17 -7.88
CA HIS A 43 -16.36 -1.11 -7.61
C HIS A 43 -15.97 -2.10 -6.49
N PRO A 44 -15.78 -1.62 -5.25
CA PRO A 44 -15.46 -2.49 -4.13
C PRO A 44 -16.62 -3.48 -3.90
N PRO A 45 -16.33 -4.78 -3.71
CA PRO A 45 -17.36 -5.77 -3.38
C PRO A 45 -18.21 -5.34 -2.18
N LYS A 46 -19.49 -5.72 -2.20
CA LYS A 46 -20.38 -5.49 -1.07
C LYS A 46 -19.76 -6.00 0.23
N ASP A 47 -19.94 -5.23 1.30
CA ASP A 47 -19.42 -5.49 2.65
C ASP A 47 -17.87 -5.42 2.78
N MET A 48 -17.16 -5.03 1.72
CA MET A 48 -15.72 -4.74 1.75
C MET A 48 -15.47 -3.29 2.14
N GLU A 49 -14.49 -3.07 3.03
CA GLU A 49 -13.97 -1.74 3.34
C GLU A 49 -12.49 -1.66 2.94
N ILE A 50 -12.14 -0.66 2.14
CA ILE A 50 -10.79 -0.39 1.67
C ILE A 50 -10.35 0.97 2.21
N ALA A 51 -9.36 0.98 3.10
CA ALA A 51 -8.75 2.21 3.60
C ALA A 51 -7.40 2.46 2.90
N VAL A 52 -7.34 3.51 2.09
CA VAL A 52 -6.11 3.97 1.43
C VAL A 52 -5.40 4.96 2.33
N VAL A 53 -4.13 4.71 2.65
CA VAL A 53 -3.29 5.62 3.44
C VAL A 53 -2.22 6.21 2.52
N ARG A 54 -2.26 7.53 2.33
CA ARG A 54 -1.27 8.29 1.55
C ARG A 54 -0.37 9.08 2.48
N ALA A 55 0.92 9.13 2.16
CA ALA A 55 1.87 9.99 2.86
C ALA A 55 1.73 11.45 2.41
N GLU A 56 1.67 12.40 3.34
CA GLU A 56 1.51 13.83 3.06
C GLU A 56 2.58 14.38 2.10
N ASN A 57 3.83 13.98 2.29
CA ASN A 57 4.98 14.49 1.53
C ASN A 57 5.40 13.54 0.39
N SER A 58 4.52 12.64 -0.07
CA SER A 58 4.83 11.74 -1.19
C SER A 58 4.78 12.48 -2.53
N ASP A 59 5.87 12.33 -3.29
CA ASP A 59 6.02 12.80 -4.67
C ASP A 59 5.60 11.77 -5.73
N ARG A 60 5.05 10.62 -5.32
CA ARG A 60 4.73 9.48 -6.20
C ARG A 60 3.32 9.50 -6.79
N TRP A 61 2.55 10.53 -6.49
CA TRP A 61 1.13 10.60 -6.83
C TRP A 61 0.87 11.81 -7.71
N ASP A 62 0.36 11.57 -8.92
CA ASP A 62 -0.13 12.65 -9.77
C ASP A 62 -1.37 13.31 -9.13
N PRO A 63 -1.53 14.64 -9.26
CA PRO A 63 -2.69 15.35 -8.70
C PRO A 63 -4.04 14.77 -9.13
N ASP A 64 -4.16 14.34 -10.38
CA ASP A 64 -5.39 13.76 -10.94
C ASP A 64 -5.74 12.43 -10.24
N VAL A 65 -4.74 11.62 -9.90
CA VAL A 65 -4.94 10.37 -9.15
C VAL A 65 -5.43 10.66 -7.74
N VAL A 66 -4.86 11.68 -7.08
CA VAL A 66 -5.30 12.09 -5.74
C VAL A 66 -6.75 12.55 -5.79
N GLN A 67 -7.10 13.38 -6.77
CA GLN A 67 -8.48 13.84 -6.96
C GLN A 67 -9.44 12.68 -7.21
N GLN A 68 -9.06 11.71 -8.05
CA GLN A 68 -9.88 10.51 -8.29
C GLN A 68 -10.11 9.71 -7.01
N LEU A 69 -9.10 9.54 -6.15
CA LEU A 69 -9.25 8.87 -4.85
C LEU A 69 -10.16 9.66 -3.89
N GLU A 70 -10.03 10.99 -3.85
CA GLU A 70 -10.91 11.86 -3.05
C GLU A 70 -12.36 11.77 -3.51
N CYS A 71 -12.60 11.76 -4.82
CA CYS A 71 -13.92 11.52 -5.40
C CYS A 71 -14.47 10.16 -5.00
N LEU A 72 -13.68 9.07 -5.08
CA LEU A 72 -14.11 7.75 -4.65
C LEU A 72 -14.45 7.70 -3.15
N ALA A 73 -13.62 8.31 -2.30
CA ALA A 73 -13.82 8.33 -0.86
C ALA A 73 -15.03 9.16 -0.40
N SER A 74 -15.51 10.07 -1.25
CA SER A 74 -16.69 10.93 -0.99
C SER A 74 -17.98 10.42 -1.62
N ARG A 75 -17.94 9.33 -2.41
CA ARG A 75 -19.16 8.71 -2.96
C ARG A 75 -20.08 8.26 -1.84
N GLU A 76 -21.35 8.62 -1.95
CA GLU A 76 -22.39 8.10 -1.06
C GLU A 76 -22.62 6.62 -1.34
N ALA A 77 -22.62 5.81 -0.28
CA ALA A 77 -22.91 4.39 -0.40
C ALA A 77 -24.42 4.19 -0.61
N ASP A 78 -24.80 3.71 -1.79
CA ASP A 78 -26.17 3.28 -2.07
C ASP A 78 -26.50 1.89 -1.47
N GLY A 79 -25.53 1.29 -0.77
CA GLY A 79 -25.63 -0.02 -0.12
C GLY A 79 -25.39 -1.21 -1.04
N SER A 80 -25.13 -0.98 -2.33
CA SER A 80 -24.83 -2.03 -3.31
C SER A 80 -23.35 -2.37 -3.41
N GLU A 81 -22.47 -1.40 -3.18
CA GLU A 81 -21.01 -1.53 -3.22
C GLU A 81 -20.39 -1.43 -1.81
N GLY A 82 -19.13 -1.86 -1.70
CA GLY A 82 -18.29 -1.63 -0.53
C GLY A 82 -17.89 -0.16 -0.36
N LYS A 83 -17.03 0.12 0.61
CA LYS A 83 -16.60 1.49 0.96
C LYS A 83 -15.11 1.68 0.72
N VAL A 84 -14.75 2.82 0.13
CA VAL A 84 -13.37 3.31 0.08
C VAL A 84 -13.23 4.52 1.00
N SER A 85 -12.14 4.57 1.78
CA SER A 85 -11.75 5.76 2.55
C SER A 85 -10.33 6.17 2.23
N LEU A 86 -10.06 7.48 2.26
CA LEU A 86 -8.73 8.05 2.05
C LEU A 86 -8.25 8.70 3.34
N HIS A 87 -7.03 8.37 3.75
CA HIS A 87 -6.35 8.94 4.90
C HIS A 87 -5.02 9.56 4.47
N VAL A 88 -4.75 10.78 4.92
CA VAL A 88 -3.43 11.41 4.74
C VAL A 88 -2.66 11.28 6.05
N LEU A 89 -1.50 10.63 5.99
CA LEU A 89 -0.59 10.49 7.13
C LEU A 89 0.34 11.71 7.19
N PRO A 90 0.19 12.61 8.19
CA PRO A 90 0.98 13.81 8.26
C PRO A 90 2.46 13.50 8.50
N LYS A 91 3.33 14.40 8.03
CA LYS A 91 4.79 14.35 8.23
C LYS A 91 5.42 13.03 7.80
N SER A 92 4.92 12.42 6.72
CA SER A 92 5.43 11.15 6.19
C SER A 92 5.76 11.23 4.71
N GLY A 93 6.80 10.52 4.30
CA GLY A 93 7.27 10.39 2.93
C GLY A 93 7.14 8.95 2.42
N HIS A 94 8.17 8.43 1.76
CA HIS A 94 8.10 7.11 1.10
C HIS A 94 7.89 5.94 2.08
N TRP A 95 8.40 6.05 3.31
CA TRP A 95 8.40 4.96 4.28
C TRP A 95 7.45 5.28 5.44
N VAL A 96 6.14 5.25 5.17
CA VAL A 96 5.09 5.65 6.12
C VAL A 96 5.22 5.03 7.52
N HIS A 97 5.65 3.77 7.60
CA HIS A 97 5.82 3.05 8.86
C HIS A 97 7.09 3.45 9.63
N VAL A 98 8.08 4.04 8.96
CA VAL A 98 9.29 4.61 9.58
C VAL A 98 9.07 6.07 9.93
N ASP A 99 8.47 6.83 9.02
CA ASP A 99 8.33 8.28 9.13
C ASP A 99 7.32 8.70 10.20
N ASN A 100 6.17 8.01 10.29
CA ASN A 100 5.16 8.28 11.32
C ASN A 100 4.45 7.00 11.79
N PRO A 101 5.15 6.11 12.52
CA PRO A 101 4.59 4.84 13.00
C PRO A 101 3.38 5.01 13.92
N LYS A 102 3.38 6.05 14.77
CA LYS A 102 2.28 6.32 15.70
C LYS A 102 1.02 6.75 14.97
N GLY A 103 1.13 7.72 14.05
CA GLY A 103 0.00 8.15 13.24
C GLY A 103 -0.55 7.04 12.34
N LEU A 104 0.33 6.19 11.79
CA LEU A 104 -0.10 5.03 11.03
C LEU A 104 -0.90 4.05 11.90
N LEU A 105 -0.44 3.80 13.13
CA LEU A 105 -1.16 2.94 14.08
C LEU A 105 -2.53 3.52 14.47
N GLU A 106 -2.63 4.83 14.67
CA GLU A 106 -3.90 5.52 14.96
C GLU A 106 -4.93 5.34 13.83
N ILE A 107 -4.48 5.28 12.57
CA ILE A 107 -5.34 5.04 11.41
C ILE A 107 -5.76 3.55 11.34
N VAL A 108 -4.81 2.62 11.52
CA VAL A 108 -5.01 1.19 11.22
C VAL A 108 -5.64 0.42 12.40
N ALA A 109 -5.28 0.73 13.64
CA ALA A 109 -5.70 -0.05 14.81
C ALA A 109 -7.23 -0.12 15.01
N PRO A 110 -8.01 0.96 14.78
CA PRO A 110 -9.47 0.89 14.85
C PRO A 110 -10.08 -0.07 13.82
N LYS A 111 -9.49 -0.14 12.61
CA LYS A 111 -9.94 -1.03 11.53
C LYS A 111 -9.65 -2.51 11.82
N ILE A 112 -8.52 -2.79 12.44
CA ILE A 112 -8.20 -4.18 12.86
C ILE A 112 -9.11 -4.60 14.02
N SER A 113 -9.34 -3.70 14.98
CA SER A 113 -10.19 -3.98 16.16
C SER A 113 -11.65 -4.25 15.78
N SER A 114 -12.16 -3.63 14.71
CA SER A 114 -13.52 -3.87 14.23
C SER A 114 -13.71 -5.26 13.60
N LEU A 115 -12.63 -5.90 13.13
CA LEU A 115 -12.68 -7.28 12.62
C LEU A 115 -12.82 -8.31 13.75
N ALA A 116 -12.23 -8.03 14.91
CA ALA A 116 -12.30 -8.92 16.08
C ALA A 116 -13.67 -8.88 16.80
N THR A 117 -14.50 -7.89 16.47
CA THR A 117 -15.80 -7.65 17.11
C THR A 117 -17.00 -8.00 16.23
N LYS A 118 -16.78 -8.42 14.97
CA LYS A 118 -17.85 -9.02 14.14
C LYS A 118 -18.08 -10.47 14.60
N PRO A 119 -19.32 -10.84 15.00
CA PRO A 119 -19.67 -12.21 15.40
C PRO A 119 -19.60 -13.21 14.25
#